data_AF-Q0CIE9-F1
#
_entry.id   AF-Q0CIE9-F1
#
_cell.length_a   1.000
_cell.length_b   1.000
_cell.length_c   1.000
_cell.angle_alpha   90.00
_cell.angle_beta   90.00
_cell.angle_gamma   90.00
#
_symmetry.space_group_name_H-M   'P 1'
#
loop_
_entity.id
_entity.type
_entity.pdbx_description
1 polymer ?
#
loop_
_entity_poly.entity_id
_entity_poly.type
_entity_poly.pdbx_seq_one_letter_code
_entity_poly.pdbx_strand_id
1 'polypeptide(L)'
;MWPEGLLPSPRVPAISTTAYPVPCEKDHSLPSIQKPPTNHHVVLCPRKVGHRDRSGICLTKVFAVGINLAFAKLLLENGCNVLIADLALRPEAQVVVDKYSTASSRPRAVFQKTDVIDWKQLEQMFEVAEREFGEVDIVCPGAGIYEPHWSNFWRPPGTPESRDAQYGGRYALLDINLTHPIRTTQLALSHFRNRGTPQRRKHIIHISSIAGQNAALAAPIYVATKHAINGLVRSMAKLDDKFGIRVTAVAPGVIKTPLWTDHPEKMKIVDDKADEWVTPEEVAEVMLALIQQDSVGEIIGDKSGKGPQFRVSGGTVLEVSKTIASAPTYSVQHPSVRSIYGSSYTMSEPLWNPAEYGPEIRYSSCLVLENIGIPYVIWFEDALAHYGVPTIVFDLYVLVLDIDTAADALIKAGWVVDTQNPHRIGDSVVTIPQTPLISPDQKTKTVLLLASDWRFPLAADPPLERVPVNDHSPSKLSFPLLPGLLDALIESWLVGPTEDDALLLRLAIYFNYLYGYVPALKERSFADQMKYEHRQFHFDVLAGMASSTLPFRNHQRGIRDALLQGRYELQECSAPRDNEALFDPWKGIRLPDPVNDESVE
;
A
#
# COMPACT_ATOMS: atom_id res chain seq x y z
N MET A 1 -2.37 -34.50 -3.36
CA MET A 1 -3.74 -34.90 -2.98
C MET A 1 -3.98 -34.44 -1.55
N TRP A 2 -4.71 -33.33 -1.39
CA TRP A 2 -5.27 -32.93 -0.10
C TRP A 2 -6.70 -33.48 0.00
N PRO A 3 -7.22 -33.79 1.19
CA PRO A 3 -8.49 -34.52 1.32
C PRO A 3 -9.68 -33.68 0.82
N GLU A 4 -10.49 -34.26 -0.07
CA GLU A 4 -11.81 -33.75 -0.44
C GLU A 4 -12.72 -33.71 0.79
N GLY A 5 -13.26 -32.55 1.16
CA GLY A 5 -14.19 -32.50 2.30
C GLY A 5 -14.69 -31.16 2.83
N LEU A 6 -14.37 -30.00 2.23
CA LEU A 6 -14.77 -28.70 2.81
C LEU A 6 -15.57 -27.77 1.87
N LEU A 7 -16.34 -28.30 0.92
CA LEU A 7 -17.28 -27.49 0.14
C LEU A 7 -18.67 -28.12 0.07
N PRO A 8 -19.72 -27.49 0.64
CA PRO A 8 -21.11 -27.81 0.32
C PRO A 8 -21.58 -27.05 -0.94
N SER A 9 -22.01 -27.82 -1.95
CA SER A 9 -22.81 -27.38 -3.10
C SER A 9 -24.31 -27.63 -2.83
N PRO A 10 -25.25 -26.81 -3.36
CA PRO A 10 -26.58 -26.63 -2.79
C PRO A 10 -27.62 -27.63 -3.32
N ARG A 11 -28.65 -27.91 -2.52
CA ARG A 11 -29.92 -28.47 -3.00
C ARG A 11 -31.06 -27.52 -2.65
N VAL A 12 -31.85 -27.18 -3.66
CA VAL A 12 -33.15 -26.48 -3.56
C VAL A 12 -34.27 -27.53 -3.56
N PRO A 13 -35.39 -27.27 -2.88
CA PRO A 13 -36.67 -27.34 -3.58
C PRO A 13 -37.56 -26.11 -3.35
N ALA A 14 -38.33 -25.79 -4.40
CA ALA A 14 -39.21 -24.65 -4.58
C ALA A 14 -40.50 -24.69 -3.75
N ILE A 15 -41.07 -23.52 -3.41
CA ILE A 15 -42.52 -23.34 -3.22
C ILE A 15 -42.98 -21.98 -3.79
N SER A 16 -44.15 -22.06 -4.44
CA SER A 16 -44.90 -21.06 -5.21
C SER A 16 -45.73 -20.09 -4.35
N THR A 17 -46.09 -18.92 -4.88
CA THR A 17 -47.46 -18.29 -4.94
C THR A 17 -47.32 -16.80 -5.35
N THR A 18 -47.80 -16.34 -6.52
CA THR A 18 -49.12 -15.73 -6.85
C THR A 18 -49.57 -14.60 -5.90
N ALA A 19 -50.11 -13.43 -6.28
CA ALA A 19 -50.27 -12.69 -7.53
C ALA A 19 -50.95 -11.31 -7.23
N TYR A 20 -50.83 -10.33 -8.17
CA TYR A 20 -51.86 -9.32 -8.57
C TYR A 20 -52.12 -8.03 -7.70
N PRO A 21 -52.77 -6.94 -8.24
CA PRO A 21 -52.14 -5.81 -8.98
C PRO A 21 -52.82 -4.39 -8.79
N VAL A 22 -52.46 -3.42 -9.65
CA VAL A 22 -53.17 -2.19 -10.16
C VAL A 22 -53.33 -0.94 -9.25
N PRO A 23 -53.74 0.28 -9.73
CA PRO A 23 -53.54 1.08 -11.00
C PRO A 23 -52.96 2.52 -10.73
N CYS A 24 -52.34 3.30 -11.65
CA CYS A 24 -52.73 4.01 -12.90
C CYS A 24 -53.17 5.50 -12.73
N GLU A 25 -52.84 6.32 -13.76
CA GLU A 25 -53.30 7.68 -14.15
C GLU A 25 -52.45 8.91 -13.72
N LYS A 26 -52.40 10.04 -14.44
CA LYS A 26 -52.20 10.44 -15.87
C LYS A 26 -52.13 12.01 -15.91
N ASP A 27 -51.75 12.58 -17.06
CA ASP A 27 -51.94 13.98 -17.56
C ASP A 27 -50.75 14.98 -17.45
N HIS A 28 -50.10 15.36 -18.56
CA HIS A 28 -50.38 16.47 -19.53
C HIS A 28 -50.02 17.87 -18.96
N SER A 29 -49.28 18.83 -19.56
CA SER A 29 -48.99 19.24 -20.94
C SER A 29 -47.96 20.42 -20.96
N LEU A 30 -47.33 20.70 -22.12
CA LEU A 30 -46.40 21.82 -22.47
C LEU A 30 -47.18 23.06 -23.01
N PRO A 31 -46.64 24.32 -23.09
CA PRO A 31 -45.81 24.77 -24.27
C PRO A 31 -44.75 25.91 -24.09
N SER A 32 -43.91 26.03 -25.15
CA SER A 32 -42.95 27.03 -25.73
C SER A 32 -42.98 28.54 -25.33
N ILE A 33 -41.99 29.45 -25.58
CA ILE A 33 -40.67 29.58 -26.27
C ILE A 33 -40.05 30.99 -25.91
N GLN A 34 -38.73 31.18 -26.15
CA GLN A 34 -37.94 32.42 -26.45
C GLN A 34 -37.05 33.12 -25.36
N LYS A 35 -35.84 33.50 -25.80
CA LYS A 35 -34.64 34.12 -25.15
C LYS A 35 -34.24 35.39 -25.96
N PRO A 36 -33.18 36.18 -25.63
CA PRO A 36 -32.75 36.89 -24.40
C PRO A 36 -32.40 38.40 -24.72
N PRO A 37 -31.75 39.26 -23.88
CA PRO A 37 -30.27 39.27 -23.70
C PRO A 37 -29.67 39.83 -22.35
N THR A 38 -28.46 39.33 -22.03
CA THR A 38 -27.25 39.87 -21.31
C THR A 38 -27.27 41.08 -20.35
N ASN A 39 -26.69 40.94 -19.13
CA ASN A 39 -25.37 41.50 -18.70
C ASN A 39 -24.99 41.25 -17.20
N HIS A 40 -23.81 40.63 -16.98
CA HIS A 40 -22.69 40.83 -16.00
C HIS A 40 -22.96 40.97 -14.48
N HIS A 41 -22.31 40.22 -13.55
CA HIS A 41 -20.89 40.20 -13.10
C HIS A 41 -20.45 38.77 -12.61
N VAL A 42 -19.37 38.10 -13.09
CA VAL A 42 -17.90 38.06 -12.75
C VAL A 42 -17.57 37.63 -11.29
N VAL A 43 -16.87 36.50 -11.03
CA VAL A 43 -15.38 36.29 -10.85
C VAL A 43 -14.96 34.81 -11.20
N LEU A 44 -14.18 34.50 -12.26
CA LEU A 44 -12.71 34.11 -12.38
C LEU A 44 -12.19 33.03 -11.40
N CYS A 45 -11.31 32.03 -11.68
CA CYS A 45 -10.51 31.37 -12.76
C CYS A 45 -9.66 30.25 -12.01
N PRO A 46 -8.96 29.23 -12.60
CA PRO A 46 -8.54 29.01 -13.99
C PRO A 46 -8.98 27.65 -14.61
N ARG A 47 -9.56 27.58 -15.81
CA ARG A 47 -9.02 27.72 -17.19
C ARG A 47 -8.02 26.63 -17.59
N LYS A 48 -8.17 25.92 -18.74
CA LYS A 48 -8.84 26.29 -20.00
C LYS A 48 -9.64 25.11 -20.64
N VAL A 49 -10.92 25.34 -20.91
CA VAL A 49 -11.60 24.83 -22.12
C VAL A 49 -12.20 26.03 -22.84
N GLY A 50 -11.68 26.31 -24.05
CA GLY A 50 -12.12 27.41 -24.91
C GLY A 50 -11.52 27.28 -26.30
N HIS A 51 -12.28 26.64 -27.19
CA HIS A 51 -12.23 26.64 -28.67
C HIS A 51 -10.87 26.53 -29.41
N ARG A 52 -10.42 25.30 -29.63
CA ARG A 52 -10.29 24.54 -30.90
C ARG A 52 -9.74 23.15 -30.49
N ASP A 53 -10.34 22.07 -31.01
CA ASP A 53 -10.09 20.66 -30.67
C ASP A 53 -10.24 20.24 -29.20
N ARG A 54 -11.30 19.46 -28.92
CA ARG A 54 -11.63 18.92 -27.60
C ARG A 54 -11.49 17.39 -27.63
N SER A 55 -10.48 16.95 -26.87
CA SER A 55 -10.18 15.64 -26.27
C SER A 55 -10.56 14.35 -26.99
N GLY A 56 -9.55 13.51 -27.28
CA GLY A 56 -9.73 12.07 -27.42
C GLY A 56 -9.38 11.35 -26.12
N ILE A 57 -10.27 10.46 -25.69
CA ILE A 57 -10.05 9.57 -24.55
C ILE A 57 -10.05 8.13 -25.06
N CYS A 58 -9.09 7.34 -24.60
CA CYS A 58 -8.99 5.93 -24.94
C CYS A 58 -9.18 5.07 -23.69
N LEU A 59 -10.31 4.37 -23.58
CA LEU A 59 -10.60 3.40 -22.51
C LEU A 59 -10.38 1.99 -23.06
N THR A 60 -9.50 1.20 -22.43
CA THR A 60 -8.90 0.02 -23.09
C THR A 60 -9.50 -1.33 -22.70
N LYS A 61 -10.41 -1.36 -21.73
CA LYS A 61 -11.38 -2.46 -21.57
C LYS A 61 -12.58 -1.94 -20.82
N VAL A 62 -13.76 -2.10 -21.40
CA VAL A 62 -14.98 -1.73 -20.71
C VAL A 62 -15.46 -2.86 -19.79
N PHE A 63 -15.85 -4.06 -20.18
CA PHE A 63 -17.05 -4.69 -19.58
C PHE A 63 -18.16 -3.66 -19.63
N ALA A 64 -19.10 -3.86 -20.54
CA ALA A 64 -20.24 -2.97 -20.74
C ALA A 64 -21.24 -2.97 -19.55
N VAL A 65 -20.70 -3.05 -18.34
CA VAL A 65 -21.29 -3.12 -17.02
C VAL A 65 -20.18 -2.73 -16.02
N GLY A 66 -20.50 -1.98 -14.97
CA GLY A 66 -19.53 -1.62 -13.93
C GLY A 66 -18.74 -0.33 -14.18
N ILE A 67 -17.62 -0.17 -13.47
CA ILE A 67 -16.93 1.11 -13.26
C ILE A 67 -16.56 1.82 -14.57
N ASN A 68 -15.98 1.09 -15.53
CA ASN A 68 -15.50 1.70 -16.77
C ASN A 68 -16.63 2.27 -17.63
N LEU A 69 -17.80 1.63 -17.66
CA LEU A 69 -18.96 2.15 -18.40
C LEU A 69 -19.53 3.40 -17.72
N ALA A 70 -19.62 3.41 -16.38
CA ALA A 70 -20.02 4.59 -15.62
C ALA A 70 -19.05 5.75 -15.87
N PHE A 71 -17.74 5.47 -15.85
CA PHE A 71 -16.70 6.45 -16.13
C PHE A 71 -16.75 6.95 -17.58
N ALA A 72 -16.98 6.07 -18.56
CA ALA A 72 -17.18 6.46 -19.97
C ALA A 72 -18.37 7.41 -20.14
N LYS A 73 -19.52 7.09 -19.53
CA LYS A 73 -20.71 7.95 -19.54
C LYS A 73 -20.42 9.31 -18.93
N LEU A 74 -19.76 9.32 -17.77
CA LEU A 74 -19.44 10.55 -17.05
C LEU A 74 -18.47 11.44 -17.85
N LEU A 75 -17.48 10.85 -18.53
CA LEU A 75 -16.59 11.58 -19.44
C LEU A 75 -17.33 12.18 -20.64
N LEU A 76 -18.26 11.43 -21.25
CA LEU A 76 -19.13 11.92 -22.32
C LEU A 76 -20.06 13.04 -21.82
N GLU A 77 -20.61 12.92 -20.62
CA GLU A 77 -21.42 13.99 -20.01
C GLU A 77 -20.60 15.25 -19.71
N ASN A 78 -19.29 15.08 -19.45
CA ASN A 78 -18.32 16.16 -19.29
C ASN A 78 -17.71 16.65 -20.61
N GLY A 79 -18.27 16.24 -21.75
CA GLY A 79 -17.90 16.78 -23.07
C GLY A 79 -16.65 16.18 -23.70
N CYS A 80 -16.16 15.03 -23.21
CA CYS A 80 -15.01 14.35 -23.78
C CYS A 80 -15.42 13.29 -24.79
N ASN A 81 -14.65 13.13 -25.88
CA ASN A 81 -14.85 11.98 -26.76
C ASN A 81 -14.28 10.73 -26.12
N VAL A 82 -14.93 9.58 -26.30
CA VAL A 82 -14.53 8.32 -25.66
C VAL A 82 -14.44 7.21 -26.69
N LEU A 83 -13.29 6.56 -26.77
CA LEU A 83 -13.15 5.25 -27.39
C LEU A 83 -13.33 4.18 -26.32
N ILE A 84 -14.25 3.26 -26.56
CA ILE A 84 -14.49 2.05 -25.79
C ILE A 84 -13.82 0.90 -26.51
N ALA A 85 -12.75 0.36 -25.93
CA ALA A 85 -12.13 -0.88 -26.39
C ALA A 85 -12.62 -2.06 -25.53
N ASP A 86 -13.00 -3.17 -26.17
CA ASP A 86 -13.42 -4.38 -25.47
C ASP A 86 -13.46 -5.59 -26.43
N LEU A 87 -13.57 -6.81 -25.90
CA LEU A 87 -13.73 -8.03 -26.70
C LEU A 87 -15.05 -8.03 -27.49
N ALA A 88 -16.09 -7.41 -26.94
CA ALA A 88 -17.41 -7.28 -27.55
C ALA A 88 -18.16 -6.07 -26.99
N LEU A 89 -19.02 -5.47 -27.82
CA LEU A 89 -19.91 -4.39 -27.42
C LEU A 89 -21.22 -4.99 -26.86
N ARG A 90 -21.43 -4.96 -25.54
CA ARG A 90 -22.70 -5.43 -24.94
C ARG A 90 -23.81 -4.37 -25.05
N PRO A 91 -25.09 -4.75 -24.88
CA PRO A 91 -26.23 -3.85 -25.11
C PRO A 91 -26.17 -2.51 -24.38
N GLU A 92 -25.71 -2.48 -23.13
CA GLU A 92 -25.68 -1.28 -22.31
C GLU A 92 -24.65 -0.25 -22.84
N ALA A 93 -23.51 -0.72 -23.33
CA ALA A 93 -22.52 0.12 -23.99
C ALA A 93 -22.93 0.48 -25.42
N GLN A 94 -23.65 -0.40 -26.11
CA GLN A 94 -24.23 -0.10 -27.43
C GLN A 94 -25.15 1.13 -27.34
N VAL A 95 -26.02 1.19 -26.33
CA VAL A 95 -26.90 2.36 -26.11
C VAL A 95 -26.10 3.65 -25.95
N VAL A 96 -24.96 3.61 -25.24
CA VAL A 96 -24.08 4.78 -25.09
C VAL A 96 -23.42 5.14 -26.41
N VAL A 97 -22.86 4.16 -27.13
CA VAL A 97 -22.23 4.38 -28.43
C VAL A 97 -23.24 4.98 -29.40
N ASP A 98 -24.44 4.42 -29.51
CA ASP A 98 -25.50 4.90 -30.40
C ASP A 98 -25.92 6.33 -30.07
N LYS A 99 -26.09 6.64 -28.77
CA LYS A 99 -26.42 7.99 -28.29
C LYS A 99 -25.39 9.04 -28.69
N TYR A 100 -24.11 8.68 -28.77
CA TYR A 100 -22.99 9.57 -29.09
C TYR A 100 -22.32 9.23 -30.44
N SER A 101 -23.01 8.54 -31.35
CA SER A 101 -22.45 8.02 -32.60
C SER A 101 -22.43 9.05 -33.75
N THR A 102 -23.29 10.07 -33.71
CA THR A 102 -23.47 10.97 -34.85
C THR A 102 -22.24 11.85 -35.06
N ALA A 103 -21.76 11.99 -36.30
CA ALA A 103 -20.58 12.79 -36.63
C ALA A 103 -20.70 14.28 -36.26
N SER A 104 -21.93 14.77 -36.10
CA SER A 104 -22.26 16.12 -35.63
C SER A 104 -22.42 16.24 -34.11
N SER A 105 -22.57 15.13 -33.38
CA SER A 105 -22.62 15.15 -31.92
C SER A 105 -21.25 15.47 -31.33
N ARG A 106 -21.24 16.35 -30.33
CA ARG A 106 -20.10 16.56 -29.44
C ARG A 106 -20.60 16.41 -28.00
N PRO A 107 -20.09 15.44 -27.24
CA PRO A 107 -18.99 14.52 -27.58
C PRO A 107 -19.40 13.31 -28.42
N ARG A 108 -18.40 12.53 -28.86
CA ARG A 108 -18.54 11.29 -29.63
C ARG A 108 -18.11 10.06 -28.81
N ALA A 109 -18.77 8.93 -29.06
CA ALA A 109 -18.35 7.62 -28.58
C ALA A 109 -18.05 6.67 -29.74
N VAL A 110 -16.94 5.94 -29.68
CA VAL A 110 -16.54 4.95 -30.70
C VAL A 110 -16.23 3.63 -30.01
N PHE A 111 -16.68 2.52 -30.59
CA PHE A 111 -16.29 1.18 -30.14
C PHE A 111 -15.18 0.62 -31.03
N GLN A 112 -14.16 0.02 -30.43
CA GLN A 112 -13.10 -0.72 -31.12
C GLN A 112 -12.92 -2.09 -30.47
N LYS A 113 -13.23 -3.16 -31.21
CA LYS A 113 -12.96 -4.52 -30.72
C LYS A 113 -11.46 -4.66 -30.43
N THR A 114 -11.14 -5.03 -29.19
CA THR A 114 -9.76 -5.10 -28.70
C THR A 114 -9.64 -6.22 -27.67
N ASP A 115 -8.81 -7.21 -27.96
CA ASP A 115 -8.27 -8.11 -26.95
C ASP A 115 -7.02 -7.49 -26.31
N VAL A 116 -7.10 -7.22 -25.02
CA VAL A 116 -6.04 -6.54 -24.27
C VAL A 116 -4.78 -7.38 -24.08
N ILE A 117 -4.82 -8.69 -24.32
CA ILE A 117 -3.62 -9.53 -24.31
C ILE A 117 -2.99 -9.66 -25.70
N ASP A 118 -3.65 -9.17 -26.76
CA ASP A 118 -3.10 -9.04 -28.10
C ASP A 118 -2.48 -7.66 -28.28
N TRP A 119 -1.15 -7.62 -28.34
CA TRP A 119 -0.40 -6.37 -28.39
C TRP A 119 -0.64 -5.58 -29.67
N LYS A 120 -0.94 -6.26 -30.78
CA LYS A 120 -1.27 -5.58 -32.04
C LYS A 120 -2.61 -4.87 -31.93
N GLN A 121 -3.59 -5.51 -31.29
CA GLN A 121 -4.90 -4.89 -31.06
C GLN A 121 -4.81 -3.72 -30.07
N LEU A 122 -3.97 -3.81 -29.04
CA LEU A 122 -3.70 -2.68 -28.14
C LEU A 122 -3.11 -1.47 -28.89
N GLU A 123 -2.12 -1.69 -29.77
CA GLU A 123 -1.53 -0.61 -30.57
C GLU A 123 -2.56 0.00 -31.54
N GLN A 124 -3.32 -0.84 -32.25
CA GLN A 124 -4.39 -0.41 -33.17
C GLN A 124 -5.46 0.45 -32.49
N MET A 125 -5.78 0.16 -31.23
CA MET A 125 -6.75 0.94 -30.46
C MET A 125 -6.28 2.39 -30.27
N PHE A 126 -4.99 2.64 -30.01
CA PHE A 126 -4.45 4.00 -29.96
C PHE A 126 -4.51 4.68 -31.33
N GLU A 127 -4.17 3.97 -32.41
CA GLU A 127 -4.27 4.49 -33.78
C GLU A 127 -5.71 4.89 -34.15
N VAL A 128 -6.70 4.09 -33.75
CA VAL A 128 -8.12 4.39 -33.94
C VAL A 128 -8.53 5.62 -33.14
N ALA A 129 -8.12 5.72 -31.87
CA ALA A 129 -8.41 6.88 -31.03
C ALA A 129 -7.85 8.18 -31.63
N GLU A 130 -6.59 8.14 -32.11
CA GLU A 130 -5.97 9.29 -32.78
C GLU A 130 -6.66 9.62 -34.11
N ARG A 131 -7.04 8.62 -34.91
CA ARG A 131 -7.75 8.85 -36.17
C ARG A 131 -9.12 9.50 -35.95
N GLU A 132 -9.85 9.05 -34.94
CA GLU A 132 -11.22 9.53 -34.66
C GLU A 132 -11.25 10.88 -33.94
N PHE A 133 -10.28 11.15 -33.07
CA PHE A 133 -10.31 12.28 -32.14
C PHE A 133 -9.10 13.21 -32.21
N GLY A 134 -8.06 12.84 -32.96
CA GLY A 134 -6.83 13.61 -33.18
C GLY A 134 -5.72 13.32 -32.17
N GLU A 135 -6.04 13.28 -30.88
CA GLU A 135 -5.04 13.11 -29.80
C GLU A 135 -5.66 12.37 -28.60
N VAL A 136 -4.81 11.65 -27.84
CA VAL A 136 -5.21 11.00 -26.59
C VAL A 136 -4.74 11.83 -25.39
N ASP A 137 -5.65 12.13 -24.47
CA ASP A 137 -5.37 12.89 -23.24
C ASP A 137 -5.45 12.03 -21.97
N ILE A 138 -6.43 11.12 -21.94
CA ILE A 138 -6.75 10.27 -20.78
C ILE A 138 -6.73 8.82 -21.23
N VAL A 139 -6.03 7.98 -20.48
CA VAL A 139 -5.99 6.53 -20.69
C VAL A 139 -6.39 5.81 -19.41
N CYS A 140 -7.33 4.86 -19.54
CA CYS A 140 -7.69 3.95 -18.46
C CYS A 140 -7.41 2.50 -18.88
N PRO A 141 -6.36 1.85 -18.32
CA PRO A 141 -6.16 0.41 -18.39
C PRO A 141 -7.17 -0.34 -17.51
N GLY A 142 -8.46 -0.16 -17.80
CA GLY A 142 -9.57 -0.57 -16.93
C GLY A 142 -9.88 -2.07 -16.93
N ALA A 143 -9.13 -2.85 -17.72
CA ALA A 143 -9.33 -4.28 -17.81
C ALA A 143 -8.99 -5.01 -16.51
N GLY A 144 -9.88 -5.87 -16.05
CA GLY A 144 -9.54 -6.80 -14.98
C GLY A 144 -10.49 -7.97 -14.89
N ILE A 145 -9.98 -9.11 -14.45
CA ILE A 145 -10.80 -10.24 -14.01
C ILE A 145 -10.42 -10.58 -12.57
N TYR A 146 -11.38 -11.08 -11.79
CA TYR A 146 -11.09 -11.77 -10.53
C TYR A 146 -10.59 -13.19 -10.83
N GLU A 147 -9.99 -13.89 -9.86
CA GLU A 147 -9.55 -15.28 -10.05
C GLU A 147 -10.67 -16.15 -10.64
N PRO A 148 -10.52 -16.63 -11.89
CA PRO A 148 -11.55 -17.42 -12.51
C PRO A 148 -11.49 -18.88 -12.05
N HIS A 149 -12.64 -19.56 -12.00
CA HIS A 149 -12.72 -20.98 -11.62
C HIS A 149 -11.99 -21.93 -12.57
N TRP A 150 -11.61 -21.43 -13.74
CA TRP A 150 -10.95 -22.17 -14.80
C TRP A 150 -9.45 -21.88 -14.92
N SER A 151 -8.87 -21.02 -14.08
CA SER A 151 -7.41 -20.83 -13.98
C SER A 151 -7.13 -19.93 -12.78
N ASN A 152 -6.66 -20.51 -11.68
CA ASN A 152 -6.41 -19.77 -10.45
C ASN A 152 -5.34 -20.46 -9.59
N PHE A 153 -5.00 -19.88 -8.44
CA PHE A 153 -3.94 -20.42 -7.57
C PHE A 153 -4.22 -21.86 -7.12
N TRP A 154 -5.48 -22.14 -6.78
CA TRP A 154 -5.94 -23.44 -6.28
C TRP A 154 -6.20 -24.47 -7.39
N ARG A 155 -6.20 -24.02 -8.65
CA ARG A 155 -6.41 -24.83 -9.86
C ARG A 155 -5.31 -24.50 -10.87
N PRO A 156 -4.07 -24.95 -10.61
CA PRO A 156 -2.93 -24.60 -11.44
C PRO A 156 -3.05 -25.16 -12.87
N PRO A 157 -2.23 -24.69 -13.82
CA PRO A 157 -2.23 -25.19 -15.18
C PRO A 157 -2.08 -26.73 -15.22
N GLY A 158 -2.85 -27.38 -16.10
CA GLY A 158 -2.85 -28.84 -16.24
C GLY A 158 -3.81 -29.62 -15.33
N THR A 159 -4.55 -28.98 -14.42
CA THR A 159 -5.66 -29.66 -13.74
C THR A 159 -6.88 -29.81 -14.66
N PRO A 160 -7.80 -30.77 -14.42
CA PRO A 160 -8.98 -30.97 -15.27
C PRO A 160 -9.88 -29.75 -15.43
N GLU A 161 -9.93 -28.89 -14.41
CA GLU A 161 -10.72 -27.67 -14.40
C GLU A 161 -10.00 -26.48 -15.04
N SER A 162 -8.68 -26.56 -15.22
CA SER A 162 -7.86 -25.47 -15.74
C SER A 162 -7.92 -25.40 -17.26
N ARG A 163 -8.10 -24.19 -17.81
CA ARG A 163 -7.98 -23.91 -19.25
C ARG A 163 -6.54 -23.66 -19.66
N ASP A 164 -5.65 -23.42 -18.70
CA ASP A 164 -4.23 -23.20 -18.97
C ASP A 164 -3.54 -24.56 -19.14
N ALA A 165 -2.75 -24.68 -20.21
CA ALA A 165 -2.01 -25.90 -20.50
C ALA A 165 -0.99 -26.21 -19.39
N GLN A 166 -0.80 -27.48 -19.05
CA GLN A 166 0.10 -27.94 -17.98
C GLN A 166 1.52 -27.35 -18.07
N TYR A 167 2.04 -27.24 -19.29
CA TYR A 167 3.34 -26.66 -19.60
C TYR A 167 3.25 -25.28 -20.25
N GLY A 168 2.09 -24.61 -20.11
CA GLY A 168 1.88 -23.24 -20.55
C GLY A 168 2.61 -22.26 -19.62
N GLY A 169 3.21 -21.21 -20.20
CA GLY A 169 4.08 -20.30 -19.46
C GLY A 169 3.40 -19.07 -18.81
N ARG A 170 2.07 -18.92 -18.89
CA ARG A 170 1.37 -17.69 -18.48
C ARG A 170 0.00 -17.96 -17.90
N TYR A 171 -0.33 -17.28 -16.79
CA TYR A 171 -1.70 -17.21 -16.27
C TYR A 171 -2.46 -16.09 -16.97
N ALA A 172 -3.64 -16.39 -17.53
CA ALA A 172 -4.51 -15.38 -18.15
C ALA A 172 -4.81 -14.20 -17.22
N LEU A 173 -4.93 -14.47 -15.91
CA LEU A 173 -5.15 -13.45 -14.88
C LEU A 173 -3.99 -12.44 -14.79
N LEU A 174 -2.73 -12.91 -14.82
CA LEU A 174 -1.56 -12.03 -14.81
C LEU A 174 -1.52 -11.18 -16.09
N ASP A 175 -1.83 -11.79 -17.23
CA ASP A 175 -1.80 -11.09 -18.50
C ASP A 175 -2.84 -9.97 -18.59
N ILE A 176 -4.05 -10.21 -18.10
CA ILE A 176 -5.15 -9.25 -18.14
C ILE A 176 -4.98 -8.17 -17.05
N ASN A 177 -4.60 -8.54 -15.83
CA ASN A 177 -4.61 -7.62 -14.69
C ASN A 177 -3.29 -6.88 -14.48
N LEU A 178 -2.17 -7.36 -15.03
CA LEU A 178 -0.85 -6.79 -14.79
C LEU A 178 -0.09 -6.49 -16.08
N THR A 179 0.12 -7.49 -16.94
CA THR A 179 0.89 -7.30 -18.18
C THR A 179 0.22 -6.27 -19.10
N HIS A 180 -1.10 -6.37 -19.29
CA HIS A 180 -1.86 -5.41 -20.09
C HIS A 180 -1.76 -3.97 -19.52
N PRO A 181 -2.06 -3.69 -18.23
CA PRO A 181 -1.94 -2.33 -17.71
C PRO A 181 -0.53 -1.74 -17.84
N ILE A 182 0.52 -2.54 -17.68
CA ILE A 182 1.91 -2.12 -17.94
C ILE A 182 2.05 -1.71 -19.41
N ARG A 183 1.65 -2.57 -20.36
CA ARG A 183 1.84 -2.33 -21.79
C ARG A 183 1.03 -1.14 -22.28
N THR A 184 -0.23 -1.02 -21.89
CA THR A 184 -1.10 0.12 -22.23
C THR A 184 -0.53 1.42 -21.70
N THR A 185 0.04 1.41 -20.49
CA THR A 185 0.72 2.59 -19.93
C THR A 185 1.95 2.97 -20.76
N GLN A 186 2.80 2.00 -21.14
CA GLN A 186 3.95 2.26 -22.01
C GLN A 186 3.55 2.88 -23.35
N LEU A 187 2.49 2.35 -23.97
CA LEU A 187 1.93 2.92 -25.21
C LEU A 187 1.42 4.34 -24.98
N ALA A 188 0.63 4.58 -23.93
CA ALA A 188 0.15 5.91 -23.57
C ALA A 188 1.30 6.92 -23.41
N LEU A 189 2.36 6.55 -22.69
CA LEU A 189 3.55 7.39 -22.51
C LEU A 189 4.25 7.69 -23.84
N SER A 190 4.34 6.71 -24.73
CA SER A 190 4.89 6.89 -26.09
C SER A 190 4.07 7.90 -26.89
N HIS A 191 2.74 7.73 -26.91
CA HIS A 191 1.82 8.63 -27.61
C HIS A 191 1.82 10.05 -27.04
N PHE A 192 1.85 10.20 -25.71
CA PHE A 192 1.92 11.50 -25.05
C PHE A 192 3.22 12.25 -25.38
N ARG A 193 4.36 11.54 -25.43
CA ARG A 193 5.67 12.16 -25.69
C ARG A 193 5.83 12.62 -27.14
N ASN A 194 5.26 11.89 -28.10
CA ASN A 194 5.39 12.19 -29.52
C ASN A 194 4.57 13.42 -29.96
N ARG A 195 3.68 13.93 -29.11
CA ARG A 195 2.77 15.05 -29.40
C ARG A 195 2.99 16.15 -28.35
N GLY A 196 4.13 16.85 -28.46
CA GLY A 196 4.55 17.90 -27.54
C GLY A 196 3.66 19.15 -27.55
N THR A 197 2.45 19.06 -27.02
CA THR A 197 1.62 20.23 -26.68
C THR A 197 1.81 20.56 -25.19
N PRO A 198 2.60 21.58 -24.84
CA PRO A 198 2.92 21.92 -23.44
C PRO A 198 1.71 22.41 -22.62
N GLN A 199 0.52 22.50 -23.21
CA GLN A 199 -0.62 23.20 -22.62
C GLN A 199 -1.68 22.27 -22.00
N ARG A 200 -1.58 20.94 -22.15
CA ARG A 200 -2.59 19.99 -21.65
C ARG A 200 -1.97 18.91 -20.78
N ARG A 201 -2.40 18.84 -19.51
CA ARG A 201 -2.02 17.79 -18.54
C ARG A 201 -2.55 16.45 -19.06
N LYS A 202 -1.69 15.44 -19.14
CA LYS A 202 -2.05 14.08 -19.55
C LYS A 202 -2.32 13.23 -18.32
N HIS A 203 -3.23 12.26 -18.43
CA HIS A 203 -3.61 11.44 -17.28
C HIS A 203 -3.72 9.96 -17.63
N ILE A 204 -3.09 9.11 -16.80
CA ILE A 204 -3.29 7.66 -16.83
C ILE A 204 -3.92 7.27 -15.49
N ILE A 205 -5.13 6.71 -15.54
CA ILE A 205 -5.85 6.29 -14.34
C ILE A 205 -6.03 4.78 -14.33
N HIS A 206 -5.52 4.13 -13.29
CA HIS A 206 -5.66 2.69 -13.10
C HIS A 206 -6.83 2.36 -12.16
N ILE A 207 -7.36 1.15 -12.32
CA ILE A 207 -8.33 0.56 -11.39
C ILE A 207 -7.63 -0.56 -10.62
N SER A 208 -7.30 -0.28 -9.37
CA SER A 208 -6.76 -1.24 -8.39
C SER A 208 -7.90 -1.98 -7.68
N SER A 209 -7.79 -2.21 -6.37
CA SER A 209 -8.81 -2.76 -5.46
C SER A 209 -8.32 -2.61 -4.02
N ILE A 210 -9.21 -2.71 -3.04
CA ILE A 210 -8.82 -2.95 -1.64
C ILE A 210 -7.95 -4.21 -1.47
N ALA A 211 -8.07 -5.19 -2.37
CA ALA A 211 -7.18 -6.35 -2.44
C ALA A 211 -5.72 -5.98 -2.84
N GLY A 212 -5.48 -4.73 -3.26
CA GLY A 212 -4.14 -4.18 -3.47
C GLY A 212 -3.48 -3.64 -2.19
N GLN A 213 -4.19 -3.65 -1.06
CA GLN A 213 -3.64 -3.38 0.28
C GLN A 213 -3.97 -4.47 1.30
N ASN A 214 -4.81 -5.45 0.98
CA ASN A 214 -5.23 -6.51 1.90
C ASN A 214 -4.84 -7.89 1.36
N ALA A 215 -4.55 -8.82 2.27
CA ALA A 215 -4.38 -10.23 1.93
C ALA A 215 -5.75 -10.92 1.81
N ALA A 216 -5.92 -11.75 0.79
CA ALA A 216 -7.10 -12.60 0.65
C ALA A 216 -6.68 -14.00 0.20
N LEU A 217 -6.84 -14.99 1.08
CA LEU A 217 -6.52 -16.40 0.79
C LEU A 217 -7.33 -16.94 -0.39
N ALA A 218 -8.57 -16.46 -0.56
CA ALA A 218 -9.44 -16.93 -1.64
C ALA A 218 -8.93 -16.60 -3.05
N ALA A 219 -8.09 -15.56 -3.21
CA ALA A 219 -7.56 -15.17 -4.53
C ALA A 219 -6.14 -14.56 -4.47
N PRO A 220 -5.11 -15.38 -4.22
CA PRO A 220 -3.72 -14.92 -4.04
C PRO A 220 -3.11 -14.24 -5.28
N ILE A 221 -3.35 -14.75 -6.48
CA ILE A 221 -2.84 -14.17 -7.74
C ILE A 221 -3.56 -12.84 -8.02
N TYR A 222 -4.87 -12.74 -7.78
CA TYR A 222 -5.59 -11.48 -7.94
C TYR A 222 -5.03 -10.40 -6.99
N VAL A 223 -4.87 -10.74 -5.71
CA VAL A 223 -4.25 -9.88 -4.68
C VAL A 223 -2.87 -9.41 -5.13
N ALA A 224 -2.02 -10.34 -5.60
CA ALA A 224 -0.70 -10.01 -6.12
C ALA A 224 -0.77 -9.02 -7.29
N THR A 225 -1.70 -9.21 -8.24
CA THR A 225 -1.86 -8.29 -9.37
C THR A 225 -2.26 -6.89 -8.93
N LYS A 226 -3.14 -6.75 -7.93
CA LYS A 226 -3.61 -5.44 -7.45
C LYS A 226 -2.56 -4.71 -6.60
N HIS A 227 -1.75 -5.44 -5.83
CA HIS A 227 -0.56 -4.88 -5.19
C HIS A 227 0.44 -4.37 -6.23
N ALA A 228 0.67 -5.14 -7.29
CA ALA A 228 1.57 -4.76 -8.38
C ALA A 228 1.09 -3.48 -9.09
N ILE A 229 -0.22 -3.30 -9.31
CA ILE A 229 -0.77 -2.04 -9.86
C ILE A 229 -0.52 -0.84 -8.93
N ASN A 230 -0.68 -1.01 -7.61
CA ASN A 230 -0.36 0.06 -6.65
C ASN A 230 1.12 0.44 -6.71
N GLY A 231 2.02 -0.56 -6.75
CA GLY A 231 3.46 -0.36 -6.90
C GLY A 231 3.82 0.32 -8.23
N LEU A 232 3.19 -0.10 -9.33
CA LEU A 232 3.37 0.47 -10.66
C LEU A 232 3.02 1.96 -10.69
N VAL A 233 1.84 2.33 -10.18
CA VAL A 233 1.35 3.71 -10.14
C VAL A 233 2.27 4.60 -9.31
N ARG A 234 2.66 4.14 -8.10
CA ARG A 234 3.55 4.89 -7.21
C ARG A 234 4.95 5.08 -7.79
N SER A 235 5.47 4.08 -8.50
CA SER A 235 6.78 4.15 -9.17
C SER A 235 6.83 5.24 -10.26
N MET A 236 5.67 5.60 -10.81
CA MET A 236 5.54 6.64 -11.84
C MET A 236 5.18 8.03 -11.29
N ALA A 237 5.19 8.23 -9.97
CA ALA A 237 4.75 9.48 -9.35
C ALA A 237 5.44 10.74 -9.93
N LYS A 238 6.75 10.65 -10.20
CA LYS A 238 7.56 11.77 -10.71
C LYS A 238 7.29 12.13 -12.18
N LEU A 239 6.43 11.38 -12.90
CA LEU A 239 6.06 11.73 -14.28
C LEU A 239 5.22 13.02 -14.35
N ASP A 240 4.46 13.33 -13.30
CA ASP A 240 3.63 14.55 -13.23
C ASP A 240 4.55 15.80 -13.25
N ASP A 241 5.54 15.84 -12.35
CA ASP A 241 6.48 16.96 -12.24
C ASP A 241 7.43 17.07 -13.44
N LYS A 242 7.88 15.93 -14.00
CA LYS A 242 8.88 15.91 -15.07
C LYS A 242 8.31 16.10 -16.46
N PHE A 243 7.11 15.58 -16.71
CA PHE A 243 6.55 15.48 -18.06
C PHE A 243 5.10 15.96 -18.15
N GLY A 244 4.48 16.40 -17.05
CA GLY A 244 3.06 16.79 -17.04
C GLY A 244 2.12 15.60 -17.27
N ILE A 245 2.58 14.38 -16.99
CA ILE A 245 1.81 13.15 -17.13
C ILE A 245 1.50 12.63 -15.73
N ARG A 246 0.25 12.80 -15.31
CA ARG A 246 -0.23 12.35 -14.01
C ARG A 246 -0.66 10.88 -14.10
N VAL A 247 -0.15 10.04 -13.21
CA VAL A 247 -0.57 8.63 -13.09
C VAL A 247 -1.18 8.40 -11.71
N THR A 248 -2.43 7.95 -11.66
CA THR A 248 -3.16 7.69 -10.40
C THR A 248 -3.91 6.37 -10.44
N ALA A 249 -4.46 5.94 -9.31
CA ALA A 249 -5.42 4.84 -9.27
C ALA A 249 -6.57 5.08 -8.29
N VAL A 250 -7.69 4.43 -8.58
CA VAL A 250 -8.75 4.15 -7.60
C VAL A 250 -8.64 2.70 -7.15
N ALA A 251 -8.87 2.43 -5.87
CA ALA A 251 -8.85 1.11 -5.25
C ALA A 251 -10.25 0.83 -4.67
N PRO A 252 -11.18 0.30 -5.49
CA PRO A 252 -12.54 0.09 -5.03
C PRO A 252 -12.66 -1.03 -3.98
N GLY A 253 -13.61 -0.85 -3.06
CA GLY A 253 -14.12 -1.90 -2.16
C GLY A 253 -14.97 -2.96 -2.88
N VAL A 254 -15.87 -3.64 -2.15
CA VAL A 254 -16.80 -4.59 -2.78
C VAL A 254 -17.84 -3.80 -3.59
N ILE A 255 -17.79 -3.96 -4.92
CA ILE A 255 -18.67 -3.24 -5.86
C ILE A 255 -19.71 -4.21 -6.42
N LYS A 256 -20.97 -3.77 -6.52
CA LYS A 256 -22.01 -4.48 -7.29
C LYS A 256 -21.68 -4.39 -8.78
N THR A 257 -20.85 -5.29 -9.27
CA THR A 257 -20.52 -5.44 -10.69
C THR A 257 -20.69 -6.89 -11.14
N PRO A 258 -20.88 -7.13 -12.44
CA PRO A 258 -20.94 -8.50 -12.99
C PRO A 258 -19.70 -9.37 -12.76
N LEU A 259 -18.57 -8.77 -12.34
CA LEU A 259 -17.42 -9.49 -11.81
C LEU A 259 -17.79 -10.41 -10.61
N TRP A 260 -18.81 -10.01 -9.85
CA TRP A 260 -19.40 -10.74 -8.73
C TRP A 260 -20.72 -11.43 -9.11
N THR A 261 -21.63 -10.75 -9.82
CA THR A 261 -22.99 -11.26 -10.03
C THR A 261 -23.12 -12.33 -11.11
N ASP A 262 -22.19 -12.44 -12.06
CA ASP A 262 -22.20 -13.47 -13.12
C ASP A 262 -21.53 -14.79 -12.67
N HIS A 263 -21.11 -14.85 -11.39
CA HIS A 263 -20.34 -15.93 -10.79
C HIS A 263 -21.00 -16.37 -9.46
N PRO A 264 -22.00 -17.28 -9.50
CA PRO A 264 -22.79 -17.69 -8.32
C PRO A 264 -21.96 -18.14 -7.11
N GLU A 265 -20.78 -18.67 -7.36
CA GLU A 265 -19.81 -19.12 -6.38
C GLU A 265 -19.09 -17.99 -5.64
N LYS A 266 -19.01 -16.78 -6.21
CA LYS A 266 -18.42 -15.58 -5.58
C LYS A 266 -19.41 -14.85 -4.69
N MET A 267 -20.70 -14.99 -4.94
CA MET A 267 -21.78 -14.48 -4.08
C MET A 267 -21.81 -15.17 -2.70
N LYS A 268 -21.11 -16.30 -2.52
CA LYS A 268 -20.96 -16.97 -1.21
C LYS A 268 -19.93 -16.30 -0.29
N ILE A 269 -19.12 -15.38 -0.82
CA ILE A 269 -18.05 -14.67 -0.08
C ILE A 269 -18.56 -13.32 0.45
N VAL A 270 -19.67 -12.83 -0.08
CA VAL A 270 -20.26 -11.52 0.26
C VAL A 270 -21.50 -11.75 1.11
N ASP A 271 -21.58 -11.09 2.27
CA ASP A 271 -22.80 -11.08 3.08
C ASP A 271 -23.64 -9.86 2.71
N ASP A 272 -24.69 -10.06 1.91
CA ASP A 272 -25.64 -9.01 1.50
C ASP A 272 -26.26 -8.23 2.67
N LYS A 273 -26.18 -8.74 3.91
CA LYS A 273 -26.70 -8.09 5.12
C LYS A 273 -25.62 -7.34 5.93
N ALA A 274 -24.34 -7.56 5.66
CA ALA A 274 -23.22 -6.96 6.41
C ALA A 274 -22.28 -6.10 5.54
N ASP A 275 -22.17 -6.38 4.24
CA ASP A 275 -21.29 -5.67 3.32
C ASP A 275 -22.00 -4.48 2.66
N GLU A 276 -21.49 -3.27 2.92
CA GLU A 276 -22.02 -2.05 2.29
C GLU A 276 -21.39 -1.82 0.91
N TRP A 277 -22.21 -1.91 -0.13
CA TRP A 277 -21.76 -1.89 -1.51
C TRP A 277 -21.48 -0.49 -2.05
N VAL A 278 -20.34 -0.32 -2.73
CA VAL A 278 -20.05 0.87 -3.55
C VAL A 278 -20.65 0.68 -4.95
N THR A 279 -21.17 1.75 -5.54
CA THR A 279 -21.69 1.73 -6.91
C THR A 279 -20.59 2.03 -7.94
N PRO A 280 -20.69 1.49 -9.16
CA PRO A 280 -19.83 1.87 -10.27
C PRO A 280 -19.76 3.39 -10.53
N GLU A 281 -20.89 4.07 -10.34
CA GLU A 281 -21.06 5.51 -10.52
C GLU A 281 -20.24 6.31 -9.50
N GLU A 282 -20.29 5.94 -8.21
CA GLU A 282 -19.47 6.58 -7.17
C GLU A 282 -17.97 6.44 -7.45
N VAL A 283 -17.51 5.26 -7.88
CA VAL A 283 -16.09 5.09 -8.27
C VAL A 283 -15.74 5.95 -9.48
N ALA A 284 -16.64 6.03 -10.47
CA ALA A 284 -16.43 6.86 -11.65
C ALA A 284 -16.35 8.36 -11.31
N GLU A 285 -17.12 8.84 -10.34
CA GLU A 285 -17.03 10.22 -9.85
C GLU A 285 -15.65 10.50 -9.23
N VAL A 286 -15.11 9.59 -8.43
CA VAL A 286 -13.75 9.73 -7.88
C VAL A 286 -12.70 9.67 -8.98
N MET A 287 -12.86 8.80 -9.97
CA MET A 287 -11.97 8.74 -11.14
C MET A 287 -11.94 10.08 -11.89
N LEU A 288 -13.11 10.69 -12.11
CA LEU A 288 -13.20 12.02 -12.72
C LEU A 288 -12.55 13.10 -11.84
N ALA A 289 -12.78 13.04 -10.53
CA ALA A 289 -12.20 13.99 -9.57
C ALA A 289 -10.66 13.93 -9.58
N LEU A 290 -10.07 12.72 -9.62
CA LEU A 290 -8.62 12.53 -9.73
C LEU A 290 -8.02 13.17 -10.99
N ILE A 291 -8.80 13.25 -12.08
CA ILE A 291 -8.38 13.87 -13.34
C ILE A 291 -8.50 15.39 -13.28
N GLN A 292 -9.58 15.90 -12.68
CA GLN A 292 -9.93 17.33 -12.76
C GLN A 292 -9.41 18.17 -11.59
N GLN A 293 -9.15 17.55 -10.43
CA GLN A 293 -8.92 18.25 -9.17
C GLN A 293 -7.50 17.99 -8.66
N ASP A 294 -6.96 18.95 -7.89
CA ASP A 294 -5.69 18.80 -7.18
C ASP A 294 -5.90 18.32 -5.72
N SER A 295 -7.15 18.22 -5.27
CA SER A 295 -7.56 17.61 -4.01
C SER A 295 -8.95 16.99 -4.12
N VAL A 296 -9.22 15.90 -3.40
CA VAL A 296 -10.52 15.22 -3.33
C VAL A 296 -10.94 15.10 -1.85
N GLY A 297 -12.19 15.42 -1.53
CA GLY A 297 -12.72 15.29 -0.16
C GLY A 297 -12.94 13.83 0.25
N GLU A 298 -12.99 13.56 1.55
CA GLU A 298 -13.27 12.22 2.09
C GLU A 298 -14.66 11.69 1.72
N ILE A 299 -15.67 12.56 1.62
CA ILE A 299 -17.04 12.15 1.31
C ILE A 299 -17.28 12.26 -0.20
N ILE A 300 -17.73 11.16 -0.81
CA ILE A 300 -18.07 11.12 -2.23
C ILE A 300 -19.20 12.12 -2.50
N GLY A 301 -19.01 13.00 -3.49
CA GLY A 301 -19.98 14.03 -3.86
C GLY A 301 -20.00 15.27 -2.95
N ASP A 302 -19.21 15.31 -1.87
CA ASP A 302 -19.11 16.52 -1.05
C ASP A 302 -18.30 17.62 -1.77
N LYS A 303 -19.03 18.61 -2.27
CA LYS A 303 -18.47 19.81 -2.92
C LYS A 303 -18.29 20.98 -1.96
N SER A 304 -18.59 20.80 -0.67
CA SER A 304 -18.53 21.87 0.32
C SER A 304 -17.09 22.26 0.68
N GLY A 305 -16.12 21.37 0.43
CA GLY A 305 -14.72 21.53 0.84
C GLY A 305 -14.51 21.50 2.35
N LYS A 306 -15.53 21.12 3.13
CA LYS A 306 -15.49 21.06 4.59
C LYS A 306 -15.30 19.61 5.04
N GLY A 307 -14.07 19.27 5.45
CA GLY A 307 -13.69 17.93 5.89
C GLY A 307 -12.26 17.59 5.44
N PRO A 308 -11.70 16.43 5.82
CA PRO A 308 -10.40 15.99 5.36
C PRO A 308 -10.32 15.98 3.83
N GLN A 309 -9.22 16.53 3.30
CA GLN A 309 -8.95 16.63 1.86
C GLN A 309 -7.70 15.83 1.52
N PHE A 310 -7.78 14.97 0.52
CA PHE A 310 -6.66 14.19 0.01
C PHE A 310 -6.06 14.90 -1.20
N ARG A 311 -4.79 15.27 -1.10
CA ARG A 311 -4.07 15.87 -2.23
C ARG A 311 -3.91 14.86 -3.36
N VAL A 312 -4.18 15.31 -4.58
CA VAL A 312 -3.99 14.52 -5.80
C VAL A 312 -2.68 14.92 -6.46
N SER A 313 -1.78 13.95 -6.61
CA SER A 313 -0.52 14.09 -7.35
C SER A 313 -0.23 12.81 -8.13
N GLY A 314 0.81 12.82 -8.96
CA GLY A 314 1.34 11.56 -9.51
C GLY A 314 1.61 10.55 -8.39
N GLY A 315 1.23 9.29 -8.62
CA GLY A 315 1.36 8.20 -7.66
C GLY A 315 0.21 8.07 -6.65
N THR A 316 -0.76 9.00 -6.63
CA THR A 316 -1.93 8.91 -5.74
C THR A 316 -2.75 7.65 -6.04
N VAL A 317 -3.04 6.89 -4.98
CA VAL A 317 -3.98 5.75 -5.00
C VAL A 317 -5.02 6.02 -3.91
N LEU A 318 -6.30 6.10 -4.28
CA LEU A 318 -7.38 6.33 -3.33
C LEU A 318 -8.25 5.10 -3.21
N GLU A 319 -8.45 4.63 -1.98
CA GLU A 319 -9.49 3.66 -1.67
C GLU A 319 -10.86 4.31 -1.81
N VAL A 320 -11.77 3.62 -2.50
CA VAL A 320 -13.16 4.06 -2.67
C VAL A 320 -14.07 3.04 -2.00
N SER A 321 -14.50 3.40 -0.79
CA SER A 321 -15.60 2.78 -0.05
C SER A 321 -16.78 3.78 -0.01
N LYS A 322 -17.67 3.76 0.99
CA LYS A 322 -18.59 4.90 1.21
C LYS A 322 -17.86 6.20 1.55
N THR A 323 -16.60 6.11 1.98
CA THR A 323 -15.67 7.22 2.12
C THR A 323 -14.42 6.98 1.25
N ILE A 324 -13.73 8.07 0.94
CA ILE A 324 -12.47 8.10 0.21
C ILE A 324 -11.34 8.13 1.23
N ALA A 325 -10.37 7.24 1.11
CA ALA A 325 -9.18 7.23 1.95
C ALA A 325 -7.91 7.09 1.11
N SER A 326 -6.79 7.61 1.61
CA SER A 326 -5.48 7.35 0.99
C SER A 326 -5.11 5.89 1.16
N ALA A 327 -4.81 5.20 0.07
CA ALA A 327 -4.28 3.85 0.12
C ALA A 327 -2.90 3.86 0.80
N PRO A 328 -2.68 3.13 1.91
CA PRO A 328 -1.40 3.13 2.60
C PRO A 328 -0.30 2.50 1.72
N THR A 329 0.93 2.98 1.85
CA THR A 329 2.07 2.54 1.02
C THR A 329 2.37 1.05 1.17
N TYR A 330 2.04 0.51 2.34
CA TYR A 330 2.10 -0.91 2.69
C TYR A 330 0.80 -1.29 3.40
N SER A 331 0.41 -2.56 3.32
CA SER A 331 -0.73 -3.12 4.04
C SER A 331 -0.52 -3.00 5.55
N VAL A 332 -0.95 -1.89 6.16
CA VAL A 332 -1.22 -1.87 7.60
C VAL A 332 -2.57 -2.53 7.73
N GLN A 333 -2.61 -3.78 8.21
CA GLN A 333 -3.88 -4.43 8.53
C GLN A 333 -4.58 -3.58 9.59
N HIS A 334 -5.58 -2.81 9.17
CA HIS A 334 -6.48 -2.14 10.09
C HIS A 334 -7.46 -3.19 10.62
N PRO A 335 -7.59 -3.38 11.95
CA PRO A 335 -8.50 -4.37 12.51
C PRO A 335 -9.93 -3.81 12.49
N SER A 336 -10.56 -3.85 11.33
CA SER A 336 -11.98 -3.52 11.19
C SER A 336 -12.70 -4.55 10.33
N VAL A 337 -12.78 -5.77 10.84
CA VAL A 337 -13.91 -6.67 10.60
C VAL A 337 -14.32 -7.21 11.97
N ARG A 338 -15.44 -6.70 12.50
CA ARG A 338 -16.07 -7.17 13.74
C ARG A 338 -16.43 -8.65 13.60
N SER A 339 -15.94 -9.47 14.50
CA SER A 339 -16.50 -10.80 14.77
C SER A 339 -17.26 -10.76 16.09
N ILE A 340 -18.49 -11.25 16.04
CA ILE A 340 -19.47 -11.36 17.10
C ILE A 340 -19.19 -12.67 17.84
N TYR A 341 -18.82 -12.64 19.13
CA TYR A 341 -19.19 -13.66 20.13
C TYR A 341 -19.10 -13.06 21.54
N GLY A 342 -20.16 -13.21 22.32
CA GLY A 342 -20.25 -12.72 23.69
C GLY A 342 -19.83 -13.77 24.72
N SER A 343 -19.45 -13.31 25.92
CA SER A 343 -20.10 -13.62 27.20
C SER A 343 -19.27 -13.09 28.38
N SER A 344 -19.98 -12.75 29.44
CA SER A 344 -19.57 -12.11 30.69
C SER A 344 -18.63 -12.93 31.56
N TYR A 345 -17.72 -12.28 32.30
CA TYR A 345 -17.45 -12.59 33.72
C TYR A 345 -16.77 -11.39 34.41
N THR A 346 -17.27 -11.03 35.59
CA THR A 346 -16.71 -10.05 36.52
C THR A 346 -15.75 -10.74 37.50
N MET A 347 -14.55 -10.18 37.71
CA MET A 347 -13.78 -10.35 38.96
C MET A 347 -12.89 -9.12 39.24
N SER A 348 -12.99 -8.67 40.50
CA SER A 348 -12.13 -7.83 41.36
C SER A 348 -11.01 -6.97 40.75
N GLU A 349 -11.03 -5.69 41.15
CA GLU A 349 -10.23 -4.54 40.72
C GLU A 349 -8.72 -4.78 40.48
N PRO A 350 -8.20 -4.39 39.29
CA PRO A 350 -6.77 -4.22 39.06
C PRO A 350 -6.28 -2.86 39.57
N LEU A 351 -5.00 -2.79 39.96
CA LEU A 351 -4.25 -1.57 40.31
C LEU A 351 -4.13 -0.52 39.17
N TRP A 352 -4.85 -0.72 38.06
CA TRP A 352 -4.78 0.04 36.83
C TRP A 352 -6.18 0.51 36.45
N ASN A 353 -6.40 1.83 36.46
CA ASN A 353 -7.66 2.46 36.07
C ASN A 353 -7.52 3.07 34.65
N PRO A 354 -8.05 2.40 33.60
CA PRO A 354 -7.98 2.91 32.23
C PRO A 354 -8.76 4.22 32.01
N ALA A 355 -9.55 4.69 32.97
CA ALA A 355 -10.27 5.96 32.88
C ALA A 355 -9.41 7.19 33.22
N GLU A 356 -8.24 7.03 33.86
CA GLU A 356 -7.38 8.15 34.28
C GLU A 356 -6.33 8.58 33.24
N TYR A 357 -5.98 7.71 32.28
CA TYR A 357 -4.93 7.95 31.30
C TYR A 357 -5.53 7.99 29.90
N GLY A 358 -5.31 9.09 29.18
CA GLY A 358 -5.85 9.35 27.83
C GLY A 358 -5.39 8.37 26.73
N PRO A 359 -5.71 8.65 25.46
CA PRO A 359 -5.99 7.67 24.39
C PRO A 359 -4.81 6.83 23.84
N GLU A 360 -3.59 6.92 24.38
CA GLU A 360 -2.45 6.16 23.88
C GLU A 360 -2.28 4.81 24.58
N ILE A 361 -3.10 3.86 24.17
CA ILE A 361 -3.10 2.47 24.65
C ILE A 361 -1.78 1.75 24.33
N ARG A 362 -1.07 2.20 23.28
CA ARG A 362 0.16 1.56 22.77
C ARG A 362 1.27 1.51 23.82
N TYR A 363 1.55 2.60 24.53
CA TYR A 363 2.64 2.67 25.52
C TYR A 363 2.20 2.30 26.94
N SER A 364 1.05 1.65 27.10
CA SER A 364 0.53 1.28 28.42
C SER A 364 1.45 0.34 29.22
N SER A 365 2.19 -0.55 28.55
CA SER A 365 3.20 -1.39 29.24
C SER A 365 4.31 -0.55 29.85
N CYS A 366 4.76 0.50 29.17
CA CYS A 366 5.79 1.41 29.66
C CYS A 366 5.34 2.13 30.92
N LEU A 367 4.08 2.57 30.98
CA LEU A 367 3.48 3.20 32.16
C LEU A 367 3.43 2.23 33.35
N VAL A 368 3.08 0.96 33.12
CA VAL A 368 3.06 -0.06 34.17
C VAL A 368 4.46 -0.29 34.73
N LEU A 369 5.47 -0.42 33.87
CA LEU A 369 6.87 -0.59 34.28
C LEU A 369 7.38 0.65 35.04
N GLU A 370 7.04 1.87 34.58
CA GLU A 370 7.41 3.12 35.25
C GLU A 370 6.83 3.19 36.66
N ASN A 371 5.55 2.89 36.84
CA ASN A 371 4.85 2.95 38.12
C ASN A 371 5.41 1.97 39.16
N ILE A 372 5.96 0.83 38.71
CA ILE A 372 6.55 -0.21 39.56
C ILE A 372 8.06 0.01 39.75
N GLY A 373 8.64 1.00 39.07
CA GLY A 373 10.06 1.36 39.19
C GLY A 373 10.99 0.41 38.44
N ILE A 374 10.51 -0.30 37.42
CA ILE A 374 11.33 -1.16 36.57
C ILE A 374 11.96 -0.31 35.46
N PRO A 375 13.29 -0.22 35.35
CA PRO A 375 13.94 0.51 34.26
C PRO A 375 13.63 -0.13 32.91
N TYR A 376 13.25 0.70 31.94
CA TYR A 376 12.94 0.28 30.59
C TYR A 376 13.37 1.34 29.57
N VAL A 377 13.52 0.93 28.31
CA VAL A 377 13.66 1.83 27.18
C VAL A 377 12.89 1.29 25.97
N ILE A 378 12.21 2.18 25.25
CA ILE A 378 11.51 1.86 24.01
C ILE A 378 12.53 1.68 22.89
N TRP A 379 12.41 0.60 22.11
CA TRP A 379 13.42 0.20 21.13
C TRP A 379 12.88 0.00 19.71
N PHE A 380 13.78 -0.22 18.75
CA PHE A 380 13.53 -0.41 17.32
C PHE A 380 12.68 0.68 16.65
N GLU A 381 11.59 0.31 15.96
CA GLU A 381 10.85 1.19 15.06
C GLU A 381 10.23 2.39 15.78
N ASP A 382 9.82 2.24 17.03
CA ASP A 382 9.32 3.34 17.86
C ASP A 382 10.45 4.35 18.18
N ALA A 383 11.67 3.89 18.46
CA ALA A 383 12.83 4.77 18.67
C ALA A 383 13.27 5.47 17.37
N LEU A 384 13.16 4.80 16.23
CA LEU A 384 13.40 5.42 14.91
C LEU A 384 12.34 6.49 14.60
N ALA A 385 11.06 6.20 14.86
CA ALA A 385 9.95 7.12 14.65
C ALA A 385 10.10 8.38 15.50
N HIS A 386 10.54 8.24 16.76
CA HIS A 386 10.88 9.35 17.65
C HIS A 386 11.91 10.31 17.02
N TYR A 387 12.92 9.78 16.31
CA TYR A 387 13.91 10.59 15.58
C TYR A 387 13.47 11.07 14.18
N GLY A 388 12.18 10.94 13.85
CA GLY A 388 11.61 11.46 12.60
C GLY A 388 11.84 10.56 11.38
N VAL A 389 12.23 9.29 11.58
CA VAL A 389 12.28 8.30 10.52
C VAL A 389 10.84 7.85 10.19
N PRO A 390 10.41 7.85 8.91
CA PRO A 390 9.10 7.33 8.52
C PRO A 390 9.11 5.80 8.53
N THR A 391 8.96 5.20 9.71
CA THR A 391 8.85 3.75 9.90
C THR A 391 7.40 3.32 10.05
N ILE A 392 7.15 2.04 9.82
CA ILE A 392 5.91 1.40 10.24
C ILE A 392 6.20 0.76 11.59
N VAL A 393 5.38 1.07 12.57
CA VAL A 393 5.56 0.58 13.93
C VAL A 393 4.86 -0.77 14.08
N PHE A 394 5.59 -1.81 14.51
CA PHE A 394 5.05 -3.17 14.72
C PHE A 394 4.71 -3.38 16.20
N ASP A 395 5.01 -4.56 16.77
CA ASP A 395 4.95 -4.81 18.21
C ASP A 395 5.79 -3.77 18.96
N LEU A 396 5.37 -3.40 20.18
CA LEU A 396 6.13 -2.48 21.02
C LEU A 396 7.31 -3.23 21.66
N TYR A 397 8.52 -3.00 21.17
CA TYR A 397 9.73 -3.61 21.73
C TYR A 397 10.30 -2.77 22.87
N VAL A 398 10.53 -3.43 24.00
CA VAL A 398 11.01 -2.78 25.23
C VAL A 398 12.25 -3.52 25.72
N LEU A 399 13.37 -2.79 25.86
CA LEU A 399 14.53 -3.36 26.53
C LEU A 399 14.36 -3.20 28.05
N VAL A 400 14.63 -4.29 28.77
CA VAL A 400 14.59 -4.36 30.24
C VAL A 400 15.87 -5.03 30.76
N LEU A 401 16.14 -4.85 32.06
CA LEU A 401 17.28 -5.50 32.72
C LEU A 401 17.03 -6.97 33.05
N ASP A 402 15.77 -7.32 33.30
CA ASP A 402 15.34 -8.66 33.67
C ASP A 402 13.95 -8.91 33.08
N ILE A 403 13.88 -9.83 32.12
CA ILE A 403 12.65 -10.10 31.36
C ILE A 403 11.59 -10.68 32.27
N ASP A 404 11.94 -11.60 33.15
CA ASP A 404 11.00 -12.32 34.01
C ASP A 404 10.36 -11.37 35.02
N THR A 405 11.16 -10.49 35.64
CA THR A 405 10.69 -9.46 36.59
C THR A 405 9.73 -8.48 35.92
N ALA A 406 10.06 -8.03 34.70
CA ALA A 406 9.20 -7.13 33.94
C ALA A 406 7.92 -7.83 33.45
N ALA A 407 8.00 -9.08 33.00
CA ALA A 407 6.86 -9.88 32.59
C ALA A 407 5.91 -10.13 33.76
N ASP A 408 6.43 -10.54 34.92
CA ASP A 408 5.66 -10.75 36.15
C ASP A 408 4.91 -9.48 36.58
N ALA A 409 5.54 -8.32 36.46
CA ALA A 409 4.93 -7.03 36.77
C ALA A 409 3.75 -6.72 35.82
N LEU A 410 3.92 -6.94 34.52
CA LEU A 410 2.86 -6.77 33.53
C LEU A 410 1.73 -7.79 33.72
N ILE A 411 2.05 -9.05 34.00
CA ILE A 411 1.06 -10.10 34.27
C ILE A 411 0.21 -9.76 35.50
N LYS A 412 0.83 -9.26 36.57
CA LYS A 412 0.10 -8.76 37.76
C LYS A 412 -0.81 -7.57 37.43
N ALA A 413 -0.49 -6.80 36.40
CA ALA A 413 -1.34 -5.72 35.86
C ALA A 413 -2.41 -6.21 34.86
N GLY A 414 -2.56 -7.52 34.68
CA GLY A 414 -3.59 -8.13 33.83
C GLY A 414 -3.15 -8.45 32.40
N TRP A 415 -1.86 -8.30 32.08
CA TRP A 415 -1.33 -8.72 30.78
C TRP A 415 -1.23 -10.24 30.69
N VAL A 416 -1.29 -10.77 29.48
CA VAL A 416 -1.19 -12.22 29.22
C VAL A 416 0.01 -12.50 28.32
N VAL A 417 0.73 -13.58 28.58
CA VAL A 417 1.83 -14.02 27.72
C VAL A 417 1.26 -14.49 26.38
N ASP A 418 1.79 -13.98 25.26
CA ASP A 418 1.44 -14.46 23.93
C ASP A 418 2.11 -15.83 23.70
N THR A 419 1.31 -16.87 23.49
CA THR A 419 1.79 -18.25 23.34
C THR A 419 1.82 -18.72 21.87
N GLN A 420 1.54 -17.82 20.92
CA GLN A 420 1.49 -18.16 19.50
C GLN A 420 2.87 -18.12 18.85
N ASN A 421 3.43 -19.31 18.56
CA ASN A 421 4.68 -19.51 17.78
C ASN A 421 5.94 -18.82 18.39
N PRO A 422 7.17 -19.16 17.96
CA PRO A 422 8.32 -18.34 18.33
C PRO A 422 8.10 -16.90 17.81
N HIS A 423 8.09 -15.93 18.72
CA HIS A 423 7.92 -14.53 18.35
C HIS A 423 9.07 -14.06 17.46
N ARG A 424 8.72 -13.22 16.49
CA ARG A 424 9.68 -12.65 15.56
C ARG A 424 10.07 -11.26 16.01
N ILE A 425 11.32 -10.90 15.76
CA ILE A 425 11.75 -9.51 15.81
C ILE A 425 11.67 -8.99 14.38
N GLY A 426 10.59 -8.28 14.09
CA GLY A 426 10.20 -8.04 12.71
C GLY A 426 9.79 -9.33 12.00
N ASP A 427 10.51 -9.69 10.93
CA ASP A 427 10.27 -10.92 10.16
C ASP A 427 11.20 -12.07 10.55
N SER A 428 12.17 -11.83 11.44
CA SER A 428 13.23 -12.78 11.81
C SER A 428 12.82 -13.67 12.96
N VAL A 429 13.02 -14.98 12.81
CA VAL A 429 12.91 -15.95 13.90
C VAL A 429 14.22 -15.94 14.66
N VAL A 430 14.23 -15.33 15.85
CA VAL A 430 15.44 -15.20 16.66
C VAL A 430 15.33 -16.08 17.91
N THR A 431 16.40 -16.80 18.23
CA THR A 431 16.52 -17.60 19.45
C THR A 431 17.21 -16.81 20.55
N ILE A 432 16.73 -15.59 20.80
CA ILE A 432 17.17 -14.77 21.93
C ILE A 432 16.08 -14.75 23.01
N PRO A 433 16.45 -14.58 24.29
CA PRO A 433 15.48 -14.39 25.36
C PRO A 433 14.51 -13.25 25.04
N GLN A 434 13.22 -13.58 24.99
CA GLN A 434 12.15 -12.62 24.78
C GLN A 434 10.87 -13.11 25.45
N THR A 435 10.07 -12.19 25.98
CA THR A 435 8.72 -12.49 26.46
C THR A 435 7.73 -11.57 25.77
N PRO A 436 6.88 -12.12 24.89
CA PRO A 436 5.79 -11.38 24.27
C PRO A 436 4.58 -11.34 25.20
N LEU A 437 3.97 -10.16 25.35
CA LEU A 437 2.77 -9.97 26.15
C LEU A 437 1.71 -9.19 25.38
N ILE A 438 0.45 -9.52 25.67
CA ILE A 438 -0.72 -8.84 25.14
C ILE A 438 -1.43 -8.11 26.28
N SER A 439 -1.82 -6.86 26.03
CA SER A 439 -2.54 -6.03 27.00
C SER A 439 -3.91 -6.62 27.37
N PRO A 440 -4.45 -6.27 28.55
CA PRO A 440 -5.78 -6.73 28.99
C PRO A 440 -6.90 -6.45 27.97
N ASP A 441 -6.80 -5.34 27.24
CA ASP A 441 -7.76 -4.92 26.22
C ASP A 441 -7.50 -5.49 24.82
N GLN A 442 -6.49 -6.37 24.68
CA GLN A 442 -6.09 -7.06 23.45
C GLN A 442 -5.62 -6.13 22.31
N LYS A 443 -5.31 -4.86 22.61
CA LYS A 443 -4.93 -3.87 21.59
C LYS A 443 -3.42 -3.69 21.44
N THR A 444 -2.66 -3.88 22.51
CA THR A 444 -1.22 -3.69 22.53
C THR A 444 -0.52 -5.02 22.64
N LYS A 445 0.35 -5.30 21.67
CA LYS A 445 1.35 -6.36 21.77
C LYS A 445 2.69 -5.72 22.08
N THR A 446 3.35 -6.21 23.13
CA THR A 446 4.69 -5.78 23.51
C THR A 446 5.62 -6.97 23.60
N VAL A 447 6.88 -6.78 23.27
CA VAL A 447 7.91 -7.82 23.40
C VAL A 447 9.01 -7.27 24.30
N LEU A 448 9.20 -7.94 25.43
CA LEU A 448 10.29 -7.66 26.35
C LEU A 448 11.57 -8.33 25.85
N LEU A 449 12.65 -7.56 25.80
CA LEU A 449 13.97 -8.00 25.35
C LEU A 449 15.01 -7.64 26.41
N LEU A 450 16.06 -8.44 26.50
CA LEU A 450 17.13 -8.20 27.45
C LEU A 450 18.10 -7.13 26.93
N ALA A 451 18.25 -6.02 27.64
CA ALA A 451 19.08 -4.89 27.19
C ALA A 451 20.55 -5.28 26.90
N SER A 452 21.09 -6.27 27.63
CA SER A 452 22.47 -6.75 27.44
C SER A 452 22.71 -7.47 26.12
N ASP A 453 21.69 -8.15 25.58
CA ASP A 453 21.78 -8.85 24.29
C ASP A 453 21.85 -7.85 23.12
N TRP A 454 21.25 -6.68 23.34
CA TRP A 454 21.27 -5.54 22.42
C TRP A 454 22.40 -4.55 22.72
N ARG A 455 23.35 -4.92 23.60
CA ARG A 455 24.52 -4.10 23.98
C ARG A 455 24.15 -2.67 24.42
N PHE A 456 22.94 -2.51 24.95
CA PHE A 456 22.41 -1.24 25.39
C PHE A 456 22.58 -1.08 26.91
N PRO A 457 23.29 -0.04 27.39
CA PRO A 457 23.66 0.09 28.80
C PRO A 457 22.51 0.65 29.66
N LEU A 458 21.40 -0.08 29.77
CA LEU A 458 20.20 0.39 30.48
C LEU A 458 20.41 0.60 32.00
N ALA A 459 21.32 -0.15 32.62
CA ALA A 459 21.61 -0.05 34.07
C ALA A 459 22.54 1.11 34.44
N ALA A 460 23.27 1.68 33.48
CA ALA A 460 24.33 2.65 33.74
C ALA A 460 23.84 4.07 33.47
N ASP A 461 22.89 4.55 34.29
CA ASP A 461 22.28 5.90 34.27
C ASP A 461 22.44 6.66 32.93
N PRO A 462 22.01 6.07 31.78
CA PRO A 462 22.21 6.72 30.52
C PRO A 462 21.29 7.93 30.51
N PRO A 463 21.71 9.07 29.92
CA PRO A 463 20.76 10.13 29.68
C PRO A 463 19.73 9.56 28.69
N LEU A 464 18.55 9.19 29.21
CA LEU A 464 17.42 8.77 28.40
C LEU A 464 16.65 10.01 28.00
N GLU A 465 16.16 10.03 26.77
CA GLU A 465 15.25 11.07 26.36
C GLU A 465 13.88 10.76 26.96
N ARG A 466 13.44 11.61 27.90
CA ARG A 466 12.17 11.43 28.61
C ARG A 466 11.08 12.30 27.98
N VAL A 467 10.16 11.68 27.25
CA VAL A 467 9.10 12.34 26.49
C VAL A 467 7.77 12.25 27.25
N PRO A 468 7.04 13.36 27.46
CA PRO A 468 5.72 13.31 28.10
C PRO A 468 4.73 12.48 27.29
N VAL A 469 3.93 11.66 27.97
CA VAL A 469 2.91 10.80 27.34
C VAL A 469 1.75 11.62 26.74
N ASN A 470 1.52 12.82 27.28
CA ASN A 470 0.60 13.86 26.79
C ASN A 470 0.97 15.19 27.47
N ASP A 471 0.50 16.34 26.95
CA ASP A 471 0.78 17.71 27.46
C ASP A 471 0.40 17.96 28.94
N HIS A 472 -0.24 17.00 29.61
CA HIS A 472 -0.76 17.13 30.98
C HIS A 472 -0.42 15.95 31.92
N SER A 473 0.35 14.95 31.49
CA SER A 473 0.70 13.78 32.34
C SER A 473 2.08 13.93 33.00
N PRO A 474 2.25 13.54 34.28
CA PRO A 474 3.57 13.50 34.92
C PRO A 474 4.45 12.34 34.41
N SER A 475 3.86 11.31 33.80
CA SER A 475 4.57 10.12 33.31
C SER A 475 5.36 10.42 32.04
N LYS A 476 6.58 9.86 31.93
CA LYS A 476 7.47 10.10 30.80
C LYS A 476 7.95 8.80 30.19
N LEU A 477 7.78 8.67 28.88
CA LEU A 477 8.33 7.59 28.09
C LEU A 477 9.84 7.74 27.96
N SER A 478 10.56 6.62 28.03
CA SER A 478 12.02 6.61 27.93
C SER A 478 12.46 6.10 26.56
N PHE A 479 13.11 6.97 25.79
CA PHE A 479 13.75 6.65 24.52
C PHE A 479 15.28 6.73 24.63
N PRO A 480 16.02 5.95 23.83
CA PRO A 480 17.47 6.02 23.80
C PRO A 480 17.91 7.31 23.11
N LEU A 481 18.92 8.02 23.64
CA LEU A 481 19.52 9.13 22.92
C LEU A 481 20.12 8.65 21.60
N LEU A 482 20.06 9.51 20.57
CA LEU A 482 20.51 9.19 19.21
C LEU A 482 21.92 8.56 19.12
N PRO A 483 22.98 9.05 19.80
CA PRO A 483 24.29 8.41 19.76
C PRO A 483 24.27 7.01 20.38
N GLY A 484 23.58 6.84 21.50
CA GLY A 484 23.46 5.55 22.18
C GLY A 484 22.62 4.54 21.41
N LEU A 485 21.54 4.99 20.75
CA LEU A 485 20.75 4.19 19.82
C LEU A 485 21.62 3.70 18.66
N LEU A 486 22.35 4.61 18.03
CA LEU A 486 23.20 4.28 16.89
C LEU A 486 24.35 3.35 17.28
N ASP A 487 25.00 3.59 18.42
CA ASP A 487 26.08 2.74 18.93
C ASP A 487 25.60 1.31 19.21
N ALA A 488 24.43 1.15 19.82
CA ALA A 488 23.86 -0.17 20.07
C ALA A 488 23.42 -0.86 18.78
N LEU A 489 22.82 -0.15 17.81
CA LEU A 489 22.48 -0.72 16.50
C LEU A 489 23.73 -1.18 15.72
N ILE A 490 24.78 -0.37 15.70
CA ILE A 490 26.06 -0.71 15.06
C ILE A 490 26.67 -1.92 15.73
N GLU A 491 26.79 -1.91 17.05
CA GLU A 491 27.40 -3.02 17.79
C GLU A 491 26.59 -4.32 17.64
N SER A 492 25.27 -4.26 17.78
CA SER A 492 24.38 -5.40 17.52
C SER A 492 24.46 -5.90 16.08
N TRP A 493 24.75 -5.05 15.11
CA TRP A 493 24.95 -5.50 13.73
C TRP A 493 26.33 -6.15 13.52
N LEU A 494 27.39 -5.58 14.11
CA LEU A 494 28.76 -6.08 13.94
C LEU A 494 29.00 -7.40 14.69
N VAL A 495 28.49 -7.54 15.91
CA VAL A 495 28.80 -8.65 16.84
C VAL A 495 27.56 -9.19 17.56
N GLY A 496 26.37 -8.99 16.98
CA GLY A 496 25.08 -9.34 17.57
C GLY A 496 24.93 -10.78 18.09
N PRO A 497 23.83 -11.05 18.80
CA PRO A 497 23.60 -12.32 19.47
C PRO A 497 23.36 -13.50 18.51
N THR A 498 23.09 -13.22 17.23
CA THR A 498 22.87 -14.22 16.18
C THR A 498 23.57 -13.81 14.88
N GLU A 499 23.90 -14.79 14.04
CA GLU A 499 24.32 -14.58 12.64
C GLU A 499 23.10 -14.79 11.70
N ASP A 500 21.88 -14.46 12.16
CA ASP A 500 20.66 -14.56 11.35
C ASP A 500 20.66 -13.47 10.27
N ASP A 501 20.69 -13.86 9.00
CA ASP A 501 20.79 -12.94 7.86
C ASP A 501 19.61 -11.95 7.80
N ALA A 502 18.40 -12.39 8.18
CA ALA A 502 17.23 -11.54 8.15
C ALA A 502 17.29 -10.44 9.23
N LEU A 503 17.79 -10.78 10.42
CA LEU A 503 17.99 -9.81 11.50
C LEU A 503 19.12 -8.85 11.16
N LEU A 504 20.23 -9.35 10.63
CA LEU A 504 21.36 -8.52 10.20
C LEU A 504 20.95 -7.53 9.12
N LEU A 505 20.16 -7.96 8.14
CA LEU A 505 19.60 -7.09 7.11
C LEU A 505 18.68 -6.01 7.73
N ARG A 506 17.86 -6.39 8.71
CA ARG A 506 16.94 -5.45 9.38
C ARG A 506 17.67 -4.40 10.21
N LEU A 507 18.68 -4.79 10.99
CA LEU A 507 19.54 -3.85 11.72
C LEU A 507 20.26 -2.89 10.76
N ALA A 508 20.72 -3.40 9.61
CA ALA A 508 21.32 -2.57 8.56
C ALA A 508 20.36 -1.52 8.01
N ILE A 509 19.10 -1.89 7.80
CA ILE A 509 18.06 -0.97 7.37
C ILE A 509 17.82 0.12 8.43
N TYR A 510 17.77 -0.23 9.72
CA TYR A 510 17.51 0.73 10.79
C TYR A 510 18.55 1.84 10.88
N PHE A 511 19.85 1.51 10.94
CA PHE A 511 20.86 2.56 10.98
C PHE A 511 20.94 3.33 9.66
N ASN A 512 20.69 2.70 8.51
CA ASN A 512 20.65 3.41 7.22
C ASN A 512 19.49 4.39 7.13
N TYR A 513 18.34 4.06 7.70
CA TYR A 513 17.25 5.01 7.84
C TYR A 513 17.62 6.19 8.74
N LEU A 514 18.30 5.94 9.86
CA LEU A 514 18.82 7.04 10.68
C LEU A 514 19.72 7.96 9.85
N TYR A 515 20.71 7.43 9.13
CA TYR A 515 21.58 8.22 8.24
C TYR A 515 20.82 8.95 7.12
N GLY A 516 19.76 8.33 6.58
CA GLY A 516 18.95 8.91 5.50
C GLY A 516 18.10 10.10 5.95
N TYR A 517 17.48 9.99 7.13
CA TYR A 517 16.44 10.91 7.60
C TYR A 517 16.90 11.89 8.67
N VAL A 518 17.84 11.53 9.54
CA VAL A 518 18.23 12.36 10.69
C VAL A 518 19.35 13.33 10.28
N PRO A 519 19.12 14.65 10.26
CA PRO A 519 20.11 15.62 9.75
C PRO A 519 21.42 15.61 10.53
N ALA A 520 21.38 15.42 11.85
CA ALA A 520 22.55 15.40 12.71
C ALA A 520 23.59 14.33 12.29
N LEU A 521 23.13 13.21 11.72
CA LEU A 521 24.00 12.12 11.27
C LEU A 521 24.71 12.39 9.94
N LYS A 522 24.44 13.54 9.29
CA LYS A 522 25.16 13.98 8.09
C LYS A 522 26.43 14.77 8.43
N GLU A 523 26.57 15.16 9.70
CA GLU A 523 27.68 15.96 10.18
C GLU A 523 28.77 15.07 10.77
N ARG A 524 30.01 15.23 10.28
CA ARG A 524 31.16 14.44 10.75
C ARG A 524 31.40 14.59 12.26
N SER A 525 31.11 15.78 12.81
CA SER A 525 31.26 16.07 14.25
C SER A 525 30.31 15.25 15.13
N PHE A 526 29.29 14.61 14.56
CA PHE A 526 28.41 13.70 15.32
C PHE A 526 29.20 12.55 15.94
N ALA A 527 30.26 12.07 15.28
CA ALA A 527 31.13 11.01 15.78
C ALA A 527 31.72 11.31 17.17
N ASP A 528 31.85 12.58 17.57
CA ASP A 528 32.37 12.94 18.89
C ASP A 528 31.45 12.53 20.05
N GLN A 529 30.17 12.30 19.75
CA GLN A 529 29.15 11.85 20.71
C GLN A 529 29.04 10.31 20.76
N MET A 530 29.69 9.60 19.83
CA MET A 530 29.67 8.15 19.72
C MET A 530 30.87 7.52 20.43
N LYS A 531 30.73 6.22 20.75
CA LYS A 531 31.85 5.37 21.17
C LYS A 531 33.01 5.44 20.16
N TYR A 532 34.23 5.49 20.66
CA TYR A 532 35.43 5.70 19.84
C TYR A 532 35.56 4.65 18.72
N GLU A 533 35.30 3.39 19.05
CA GLU A 533 35.37 2.24 18.15
C GLU A 533 34.32 2.24 17.03
N HIS A 534 33.27 3.07 17.11
CA HIS A 534 32.24 3.21 16.08
C HIS A 534 32.42 4.44 15.21
N ARG A 535 33.35 5.35 15.55
CA ARG A 535 33.54 6.59 14.80
C ARG A 535 33.97 6.33 13.35
N GLN A 536 34.79 5.31 13.13
CA GLN A 536 35.22 4.96 11.76
C GLN A 536 34.03 4.47 10.92
N PHE A 537 33.12 3.70 11.50
CA PHE A 537 31.87 3.30 10.84
C PHE A 537 31.10 4.53 10.34
N HIS A 538 30.95 5.55 11.19
CA HIS A 538 30.28 6.79 10.82
C HIS A 538 30.97 7.51 9.65
N PHE A 539 32.30 7.63 9.71
CA PHE A 539 33.06 8.25 8.62
C PHE A 539 32.92 7.51 7.30
N ASP A 540 32.93 6.18 7.34
CA ASP A 540 32.84 5.35 6.13
C ASP A 540 31.44 5.35 5.50
N VAL A 541 30.39 5.42 6.32
CA VAL A 541 29.02 5.67 5.83
C VAL A 541 28.94 7.02 5.11
N LEU A 542 29.49 8.09 5.71
CA LEU A 542 29.53 9.42 5.10
C LEU A 542 30.41 9.47 3.83
N ALA A 543 31.45 8.64 3.76
CA ALA A 543 32.30 8.51 2.58
C ALA A 543 31.58 7.84 1.39
N GLY A 544 30.41 7.23 1.63
CA GLY A 544 29.54 6.62 0.63
C GLY A 544 29.72 5.10 0.49
N MET A 545 30.28 4.43 1.50
CA MET A 545 30.36 2.96 1.47
C MET A 545 28.97 2.32 1.58
N ALA A 546 28.79 1.17 0.93
CA ALA A 546 27.59 0.35 0.92
C ALA A 546 27.38 -0.33 2.28
N SER A 547 26.86 0.45 3.23
CA SER A 547 26.79 0.15 4.67
C SER A 547 25.89 -1.02 5.07
N SER A 548 25.06 -1.54 4.16
CA SER A 548 24.18 -2.71 4.41
C SER A 548 24.73 -4.03 3.87
N THR A 549 26.01 -4.11 3.53
CA THR A 549 26.59 -5.29 2.86
C THR A 549 27.48 -6.10 3.80
N LEU A 550 27.59 -7.42 3.56
CA LEU A 550 28.50 -8.30 4.32
C LEU A 550 29.97 -7.89 4.19
N PRO A 551 30.49 -7.49 3.01
CA PRO A 551 31.85 -6.93 2.90
C PRO A 551 32.07 -5.73 3.82
N PHE A 552 31.13 -4.78 3.85
CA PHE A 552 31.21 -3.63 4.76
C PHE A 552 31.20 -4.07 6.22
N ARG A 553 30.31 -5.01 6.59
CA ARG A 553 30.27 -5.57 7.96
C ARG A 553 31.61 -6.15 8.38
N ASN A 554 32.20 -7.02 7.55
CA ASN A 554 33.46 -7.67 7.85
C ASN A 554 34.62 -6.66 7.97
N HIS A 555 34.63 -5.67 7.07
CA HIS A 555 35.59 -4.58 7.10
C HIS A 555 35.49 -3.76 8.39
N GLN A 556 34.29 -3.37 8.78
CA GLN A 556 34.04 -2.61 10.01
C GLN A 556 34.32 -3.41 11.29
N ARG A 557 34.06 -4.73 11.31
CA ARG A 557 34.46 -5.60 12.43
C ARG A 557 35.98 -5.56 12.65
N GLY A 558 36.76 -5.72 11.57
CA GLY A 558 38.22 -5.67 11.65
C GLY A 558 38.75 -4.33 12.14
N ILE A 559 38.17 -3.23 11.66
CA ILE A 559 38.53 -1.86 12.09
C ILE A 559 38.18 -1.62 13.55
N ARG A 560 36.95 -1.96 13.96
CA ARG A 560 36.48 -1.83 15.35
C ARG A 560 37.43 -2.55 16.30
N ASP A 561 37.77 -3.81 16.00
CA ASP A 561 38.66 -4.61 16.85
C ASP A 561 40.08 -4.04 16.89
N ALA A 562 40.57 -3.50 15.77
CA ALA A 562 41.87 -2.84 15.71
C ALA A 562 41.88 -1.50 16.48
N LEU A 563 40.81 -0.70 16.44
CA LEU A 563 40.63 0.52 17.23
C LEU A 563 40.66 0.20 18.74
N LEU A 564 39.92 -0.81 19.17
CA LEU A 564 39.90 -1.26 20.58
C LEU A 564 41.28 -1.72 21.07
N GLN A 565 42.11 -2.25 20.17
CA GLN A 565 43.47 -2.71 20.46
C GLN A 565 44.54 -1.62 20.26
N GLY A 566 44.16 -0.39 19.89
CA GLY A 566 45.08 0.70 19.61
C GLY A 566 45.97 0.48 18.38
N ARG A 567 45.54 -0.34 17.42
CA ARG A 567 46.28 -0.68 16.19
C ARG A 567 45.75 0.02 14.94
N TYR A 568 44.74 0.87 15.09
CA TYR A 568 44.14 1.62 14.01
C TYR A 568 43.92 3.07 14.47
N GLU A 569 44.19 4.01 13.58
CA GLU A 569 43.91 5.43 13.78
C GLU A 569 42.74 5.82 12.90
N LEU A 570 41.84 6.67 13.39
CA LEU A 570 40.68 7.12 12.64
C LEU A 570 41.10 7.86 11.36
N GLN A 571 40.47 7.51 10.24
CA GLN A 571 40.73 8.06 8.91
C GLN A 571 39.46 8.69 8.33
N GLU A 572 39.62 9.57 7.35
CA GLU A 572 38.46 10.14 6.64
C GLU A 572 37.65 9.08 5.89
N CYS A 573 38.32 8.05 5.41
CA CYS A 573 37.74 6.91 4.72
C CYS A 573 38.71 5.74 4.88
N SER A 574 38.24 4.61 5.39
CA SER A 574 39.10 3.49 5.79
C SER A 574 39.52 2.56 4.64
N ALA A 575 38.98 2.78 3.43
CA ALA A 575 39.29 2.02 2.23
C ALA A 575 39.35 2.93 1.00
N PRO A 576 40.13 2.57 -0.03
CA PRO A 576 40.20 3.35 -1.26
C PRO A 576 38.90 3.25 -2.06
N ARG A 577 38.53 4.33 -2.78
CA ARG A 577 37.24 4.45 -3.50
C ARG A 577 37.08 3.48 -4.68
N ASP A 578 38.16 2.88 -5.14
CA ASP A 578 38.17 1.83 -6.16
C ASP A 578 37.88 0.44 -5.59
N ASN A 579 37.73 0.30 -4.27
CA ASN A 579 37.28 -0.95 -3.64
C ASN A 579 35.79 -1.17 -3.91
N GLU A 580 35.50 -1.78 -5.07
CA GLU A 580 34.13 -2.05 -5.51
C GLU A 580 33.30 -2.83 -4.48
N ALA A 581 33.91 -3.73 -3.69
CA ALA A 581 33.17 -4.50 -2.67
C ALA A 581 32.58 -3.63 -1.55
N LEU A 582 33.17 -2.46 -1.30
CA LEU A 582 32.71 -1.52 -0.26
C LEU A 582 31.92 -0.35 -0.84
N PHE A 583 32.00 -0.06 -2.13
CA PHE A 583 31.35 1.10 -2.76
C PHE A 583 30.29 0.75 -3.82
N ASP A 584 30.22 -0.50 -4.30
CA ASP A 584 29.20 -0.99 -5.23
C ASP A 584 28.22 -1.95 -4.52
N PRO A 585 26.98 -1.52 -4.23
CA PRO A 585 26.00 -2.35 -3.52
C PRO A 585 25.52 -3.57 -4.32
N TRP A 586 25.75 -3.62 -5.63
CA TRP A 586 25.22 -4.70 -6.50
C TRP A 586 26.17 -5.88 -6.65
N LYS A 587 27.49 -5.70 -6.46
CA LYS A 587 28.48 -6.78 -6.55
C LYS A 587 28.72 -7.53 -5.23
N GLY A 588 28.32 -6.95 -4.09
CA GLY A 588 28.43 -7.57 -2.77
C GLY A 588 27.36 -8.64 -2.47
N ILE A 589 26.30 -8.71 -3.29
CA ILE A 589 25.24 -9.71 -3.17
C ILE A 589 25.66 -10.95 -3.98
N ARG A 590 26.31 -11.94 -3.34
CA ARG A 590 26.38 -13.28 -3.92
C ARG A 590 25.03 -13.94 -3.71
N LEU A 591 24.21 -13.96 -4.75
CA LEU A 591 23.11 -14.94 -4.82
C LEU A 591 23.73 -16.34 -4.72
N PRO A 592 23.13 -17.29 -3.99
CA PRO A 592 23.61 -18.66 -3.99
C PRO A 592 23.67 -19.15 -5.44
N ASP A 593 24.79 -19.75 -5.83
CA ASP A 593 24.94 -20.35 -7.15
C ASP A 593 23.76 -21.32 -7.35
N PRO A 594 23.11 -21.33 -8.52
CA PRO A 594 22.08 -22.31 -8.81
C PRO A 594 22.69 -23.70 -8.58
N VAL A 595 22.05 -24.48 -7.71
CA VAL A 595 22.38 -25.89 -7.53
C VAL A 595 22.16 -26.55 -8.89
N ASN A 596 23.25 -26.80 -9.62
CA ASN A 596 23.26 -27.70 -10.76
C ASN A 596 23.07 -29.11 -10.20
N ASP A 597 21.82 -29.47 -9.94
CA ASP A 597 21.46 -30.85 -9.72
C ASP A 597 21.24 -31.51 -11.08
N GLU A 598 22.32 -32.08 -11.64
CA GLU A 598 22.27 -32.93 -12.85
C GLU A 598 21.62 -34.31 -12.55
N SER A 599 20.60 -34.37 -11.70
CA SER A 599 19.99 -35.64 -11.32
C SER A 599 18.47 -35.65 -11.21
N VAL A 600 17.75 -35.05 -12.17
CA VAL A 600 16.37 -35.49 -12.47
C VAL A 600 16.08 -35.31 -13.97
N GLU A 601 16.17 -36.42 -14.71
CA GLU A 601 15.53 -36.62 -16.04
C GLU A 601 14.00 -36.71 -15.93
#